data_AF-A0A857FNR0-F1
#
_entry.id   AF-A0A857FNR0-F1
#
_cell.length_a   1.000
_cell.length_b   1.000
_cell.length_c   1.000
_cell.angle_alpha   90.00
_cell.angle_beta   90.00
_cell.angle_gamma   90.00
#
_symmetry.space_group_name_H-M   'P 1'
#
loop_
_entity.id
_entity.type
_entity.pdbx_description
1 polymer ?
#
loop_
_entity_poly.entity_id
_entity_poly.type
_entity_poly.pdbx_seq_one_letter_code
_entity_poly.pdbx_strand_id
1 'polypeptide(L)'
;MDFENQKFIKITSILFVIFMAFSFPLISANIYYQDDLIHTFYNPGSWLSDGRPLAYGLMHLLGPFRPLDSAPWPQILGLALVALTLGRLGKSHDMAILPCVLSSAFLICQPFYLENLSYRYDSFFMSVSICLALLPFINKNRQEPGYKRILKDAGCLFLLMNTYQASLDIFICFSLIESVLIIRNDRISEAIRNIYYRFITLIAAYFAYKIEVLLFIHTNEYAQFHSLLVRSPAELYGNVVMLLGQFKEYFWGGFYESLLVVFVVVSFAMNMMGRKGTGAGRSLRFTGIALTVVLYAGILSCFFGLQLLLRHPVPAPRTFIGFGAILGGASFFFLADRKFQSVRDRICFVCVGFLLAQGIFQAAAYTNAIRAQTTLREDMSLQIINDISDLTSHAARPNPDIAGRYWLWGTIGHEPLARLAKRSYRYYPSLRGSIMSQPFMDRYLVSPIFMYDILEKNGLSDTVDFLSWRLWKYKDQYRSTPAWKLIEKSIHQCSFDGMKEHAAFNTYKIGRYIITDYNKTCSRGAVVTMDM
;
A
#
# COMPACT_ATOMS: atom_id res chain seq x y z
N MET A 1 35.32 21.06 1.69
CA MET A 1 34.11 20.40 1.16
C MET A 1 33.14 21.50 0.76
N ASP A 2 32.82 21.62 -0.54
CA ASP A 2 31.96 22.67 -1.12
C ASP A 2 30.61 22.81 -0.37
N PHE A 3 30.12 24.05 -0.18
CA PHE A 3 28.88 24.37 0.55
C PHE A 3 27.68 23.58 0.00
N GLU A 4 27.63 23.44 -1.33
CA GLU A 4 26.64 22.66 -2.06
C GLU A 4 26.63 21.17 -1.69
N ASN A 5 27.82 20.61 -1.45
CA ASN A 5 27.94 19.22 -1.00
C ASN A 5 27.53 19.08 0.47
N GLN A 6 27.78 20.10 1.31
CA GLN A 6 27.31 20.10 2.70
C GLN A 6 25.78 20.15 2.79
N LYS A 7 25.12 20.94 1.94
CA LYS A 7 23.64 21.04 1.89
C LYS A 7 23.00 19.70 1.53
N PHE A 8 23.52 19.04 0.50
CA PHE A 8 23.09 17.68 0.11
C PHE A 8 23.22 16.69 1.26
N ILE A 9 24.40 16.61 1.88
CA ILE A 9 24.67 15.68 2.98
C ILE A 9 23.71 15.94 4.15
N LYS A 10 23.53 17.22 4.55
CA LYS A 10 22.61 17.59 5.64
C LYS A 10 21.17 17.16 5.37
N ILE A 11 20.63 17.47 4.19
CA ILE A 11 19.26 17.09 3.83
C ILE A 11 19.11 15.57 3.87
N THR A 12 20.02 14.83 3.24
CA THR A 12 19.98 13.36 3.22
C THR A 12 20.08 12.77 4.63
N SER A 13 21.03 13.20 5.45
CA SER A 13 21.21 12.67 6.81
C SER A 13 19.99 12.93 7.69
N ILE A 14 19.40 14.14 7.64
CA ILE A 14 18.22 14.47 8.45
C ILE A 14 17.01 13.64 7.98
N LEU A 15 16.79 13.53 6.67
CA LEU A 15 15.71 12.69 6.13
C LEU A 15 15.88 11.22 6.52
N PHE A 16 17.09 10.68 6.42
CA PHE A 16 17.36 9.30 6.81
C PHE A 16 17.05 9.08 8.30
N VAL A 17 17.43 10.00 9.19
CA VAL A 17 17.09 9.93 10.62
C VAL A 17 15.57 9.98 10.85
N ILE A 18 14.84 10.85 10.15
CA ILE A 18 13.38 10.93 10.24
C ILE A 18 12.73 9.63 9.74
N PHE A 19 13.20 9.09 8.62
CA PHE A 19 12.70 7.82 8.07
C PHE A 19 12.97 6.66 9.00
N MET A 20 14.16 6.60 9.62
CA MET A 20 14.47 5.62 10.64
C MET A 20 13.61 5.79 11.88
N ALA A 21 13.32 7.02 12.34
CA ALA A 21 12.41 7.24 13.47
C ALA A 21 10.98 6.77 13.16
N PHE A 22 10.51 6.97 11.94
CA PHE A 22 9.21 6.50 11.46
C PHE A 22 9.15 4.96 11.35
N SER A 23 10.19 4.33 10.81
CA SER A 23 10.22 2.89 10.55
C SER A 23 10.76 2.04 11.71
N PHE A 24 11.43 2.63 12.70
CA PHE A 24 12.07 1.91 13.80
C PHE A 24 11.10 1.02 14.58
N PRO A 25 9.88 1.47 14.96
CA PRO A 25 8.92 0.60 15.62
C PRO A 25 8.63 -0.65 14.78
N LEU A 26 8.39 -0.48 13.48
CA LEU A 26 8.05 -1.55 12.55
C LEU A 26 9.21 -2.56 12.40
N ILE A 27 10.43 -2.07 12.19
CA ILE A 27 11.64 -2.89 12.11
C ILE A 27 11.85 -3.67 13.42
N SER A 28 11.66 -3.00 14.56
CA SER A 28 11.85 -3.62 15.88
C SER A 28 10.80 -4.68 16.23
N ALA A 29 9.60 -4.59 15.62
CA ALA A 29 8.55 -5.58 15.84
C ALA A 29 8.85 -6.92 15.17
N ASN A 30 9.65 -6.91 14.09
CA ASN A 30 10.14 -8.12 13.42
C ASN A 30 9.03 -9.13 13.06
N ILE A 31 8.00 -8.66 12.36
CA ILE A 31 6.82 -9.45 11.99
C ILE A 31 6.87 -9.76 10.49
N TYR A 32 6.50 -10.98 10.10
CA TYR A 32 6.20 -11.31 8.71
C TYR A 32 4.87 -10.68 8.31
N TYR A 33 4.86 -9.90 7.23
CA TYR A 33 3.68 -9.20 6.75
C TYR A 33 3.15 -9.82 5.46
N GLN A 34 1.88 -10.26 5.49
CA GLN A 34 1.18 -10.85 4.33
C GLN A 34 2.05 -11.90 3.61
N ASP A 35 2.35 -11.68 2.33
CA ASP A 35 3.06 -12.60 1.44
C ASP A 35 4.51 -12.88 1.86
N ASP A 36 5.06 -12.19 2.87
CA ASP A 36 6.41 -12.47 3.39
C ASP A 36 6.58 -13.94 3.82
N LEU A 37 5.55 -14.58 4.39
CA LEU A 37 5.62 -16.00 4.74
C LEU A 37 5.69 -16.89 3.50
N ILE A 38 4.92 -16.57 2.45
CA ILE A 38 4.96 -17.29 1.18
C ILE A 38 6.36 -17.16 0.55
N HIS A 39 6.95 -15.96 0.58
CA HIS A 39 8.33 -15.74 0.12
C HIS A 39 9.36 -16.53 0.92
N THR A 40 9.11 -16.72 2.22
CA THR A 40 9.98 -17.47 3.13
C THR A 40 9.93 -18.97 2.86
N PHE A 41 8.73 -19.54 2.69
CA PHE A 41 8.55 -20.99 2.58
C PHE A 41 8.66 -21.54 1.16
N TYR A 42 8.21 -20.78 0.16
CA TYR A 42 7.97 -21.33 -1.18
C TYR A 42 8.90 -20.80 -2.27
N ASN A 43 9.87 -19.94 -1.94
CA ASN A 43 10.82 -19.29 -2.87
C ASN A 43 10.15 -18.92 -4.22
N PRO A 44 9.09 -18.09 -4.20
CA PRO A 44 8.26 -17.93 -5.36
C PRO A 44 8.94 -16.99 -6.36
N GLY A 45 8.98 -17.41 -7.63
CA GLY A 45 9.14 -16.50 -8.77
C GLY A 45 7.95 -15.56 -9.00
N SER A 46 7.17 -15.27 -7.95
CA SER A 46 5.89 -14.56 -8.05
C SER A 46 6.07 -13.16 -8.62
N TRP A 47 7.13 -12.44 -8.25
CA TRP A 47 7.41 -11.10 -8.80
C TRP A 47 7.55 -11.12 -10.33
N LEU A 48 8.16 -12.16 -10.91
CA LEU A 48 8.24 -12.30 -12.36
C LEU A 48 6.83 -12.51 -12.95
N SER A 49 6.03 -13.39 -12.34
CA SER A 49 4.64 -13.63 -12.76
C SER A 49 3.70 -12.43 -12.53
N ASP A 50 4.08 -11.49 -11.66
CA ASP A 50 3.40 -10.21 -11.43
C ASP A 50 3.83 -9.11 -12.42
N GLY A 51 4.71 -9.44 -13.38
CA GLY A 51 5.23 -8.49 -14.36
C GLY A 51 6.32 -7.57 -13.79
N ARG A 52 7.08 -8.02 -12.78
CA ARG A 52 8.15 -7.24 -12.13
C ARG A 52 9.51 -7.95 -12.23
N PRO A 53 10.07 -8.13 -13.44
CA PRO A 53 11.35 -8.80 -13.63
C PRO A 53 12.51 -8.07 -12.97
N LEU A 54 12.50 -6.73 -12.89
CA LEU A 54 13.54 -5.99 -12.19
C LEU A 54 13.45 -6.20 -10.67
N ALA A 55 12.26 -6.21 -10.08
CA ALA A 55 12.09 -6.57 -8.66
C ALA A 55 12.65 -7.97 -8.37
N TYR A 56 12.31 -8.94 -9.23
CA TYR A 56 12.81 -10.31 -9.12
C TYR A 56 14.35 -10.36 -9.13
N GLY A 57 14.99 -9.67 -10.08
CA GLY A 57 16.45 -9.57 -10.16
C GLY A 57 17.08 -8.88 -8.94
N LEU A 58 16.50 -7.77 -8.49
CA LEU A 58 16.98 -7.05 -7.30
C LEU A 58 16.92 -7.92 -6.04
N MET A 59 15.87 -8.73 -5.87
CA MET A 59 15.76 -9.63 -4.72
C MET A 59 16.82 -10.73 -4.72
N HIS A 60 17.24 -11.19 -5.90
CA HIS A 60 18.36 -12.14 -6.01
C HIS A 60 19.69 -11.46 -5.63
N LEU A 61 19.88 -10.20 -5.99
CA LEU A 61 21.10 -9.45 -5.67
C LEU A 61 21.22 -9.05 -4.19
N LEU A 62 20.11 -8.89 -3.48
CA LEU A 62 20.13 -8.61 -2.04
C LEU A 62 20.48 -9.85 -1.20
N GLY A 63 20.26 -11.05 -1.74
CA GLY A 63 20.73 -12.30 -1.16
C GLY A 63 21.99 -12.83 -1.87
N PRO A 64 22.45 -14.03 -1.52
CA PRO A 64 23.49 -14.74 -2.26
C PRO A 64 22.90 -15.35 -3.55
N PHE A 65 22.40 -14.50 -4.46
CA PHE A 65 21.73 -14.87 -5.72
C PHE A 65 20.47 -15.73 -5.56
N ARG A 66 19.76 -15.55 -4.45
CA ARG A 66 18.45 -16.16 -4.16
C ARG A 66 17.69 -15.25 -3.20
N PRO A 67 16.36 -15.16 -3.30
CA PRO A 67 15.58 -14.37 -2.36
C PRO A 67 15.63 -15.06 -1.00
N LEU A 68 16.22 -14.38 -0.03
CA LEU A 68 16.25 -14.80 1.37
C LEU A 68 15.67 -13.68 2.21
N ASP A 69 15.08 -14.06 3.34
CA ASP A 69 14.71 -13.12 4.37
C ASP A 69 15.99 -12.47 4.92
N SER A 70 16.27 -11.27 4.44
CA SER A 70 17.41 -10.45 4.84
C SER A 70 16.97 -9.22 5.64
N ALA A 71 15.72 -9.22 6.13
CA ALA A 71 15.23 -8.12 6.94
C ALA A 71 16.11 -7.92 8.19
N PRO A 72 16.36 -6.64 8.59
CA PRO A 72 15.70 -5.43 8.10
C PRO A 72 16.44 -4.69 6.97
N TRP A 73 17.40 -5.33 6.28
CA TRP A 73 18.21 -4.65 5.27
C TRP A 73 17.43 -4.09 4.08
N PRO A 74 16.44 -4.79 3.51
CA PRO A 74 15.61 -4.24 2.43
C PRO A 74 14.95 -2.90 2.81
N GLN A 75 14.39 -2.80 4.02
CA GLN A 75 13.79 -1.56 4.53
C GLN A 75 14.85 -0.45 4.68
N ILE A 76 15.96 -0.73 5.36
CA ILE A 76 16.99 0.28 5.67
C ILE A 76 17.64 0.80 4.39
N LEU A 77 18.01 -0.09 3.47
CA LEU A 77 18.62 0.28 2.19
C LEU A 77 17.63 1.06 1.31
N GLY A 78 16.36 0.66 1.28
CA GLY A 78 15.30 1.37 0.57
C GLY A 78 15.15 2.81 1.07
N LEU A 79 15.04 3.00 2.38
CA LEU A 79 14.93 4.32 3.00
C LEU A 79 16.17 5.20 2.78
N ALA A 80 17.37 4.60 2.81
CA ALA A 80 18.61 5.30 2.51
C ALA A 80 18.63 5.81 1.05
N LEU A 81 18.21 4.99 0.08
CA LEU A 81 18.13 5.38 -1.33
C LEU A 81 17.12 6.51 -1.55
N VAL A 82 15.97 6.46 -0.88
CA VAL A 82 14.98 7.55 -0.96
C VAL A 82 15.55 8.84 -0.37
N ALA A 83 16.20 8.79 0.81
CA ALA A 83 16.82 9.96 1.42
C ALA A 83 17.94 10.57 0.55
N LEU A 84 18.73 9.74 -0.13
CA LEU A 84 19.74 10.18 -1.11
C LEU A 84 19.09 10.85 -2.32
N THR A 85 18.01 10.27 -2.84
CA THR A 85 17.28 10.82 -3.99
C THR A 85 16.66 12.18 -3.66
N LEU A 86 16.05 12.31 -2.48
CA LEU A 86 15.46 13.56 -2.01
C LEU A 86 16.50 14.63 -1.67
N GLY A 87 17.66 14.24 -1.12
CA GLY A 87 18.79 15.16 -0.95
C GLY A 87 19.27 15.72 -2.29
N ARG A 88 19.39 14.86 -3.32
CA ARG A 88 19.75 15.31 -4.68
C ARG A 88 18.68 16.20 -5.28
N LEU A 89 17.40 15.89 -5.08
CA LEU A 89 16.29 16.72 -5.51
C LEU A 89 16.36 18.11 -4.86
N GLY A 90 16.52 18.17 -3.53
CA GLY A 90 16.66 19.42 -2.77
C GLY A 90 17.85 20.27 -3.24
N LYS A 91 18.99 19.63 -3.52
CA LYS A 91 20.16 20.30 -4.14
C LYS A 91 19.84 20.84 -5.52
N SER A 92 19.24 20.02 -6.40
CA SER A 92 18.99 20.40 -7.80
C SER A 92 18.02 21.58 -7.98
N HIS A 93 17.14 21.81 -7.00
CA HIS A 93 16.21 22.92 -6.96
C HIS A 93 16.62 24.03 -5.98
N ASP A 94 17.85 23.99 -5.45
CA ASP A 94 18.39 24.93 -4.47
C ASP A 94 17.47 25.17 -3.24
N MET A 95 16.71 24.16 -2.82
CA MET A 95 15.73 24.31 -1.75
C MET A 95 16.40 24.54 -0.40
N ALA A 96 15.88 25.46 0.41
CA ALA A 96 16.34 25.60 1.81
C ALA A 96 16.16 24.26 2.57
N ILE A 97 17.11 23.96 3.46
CA ILE A 97 17.19 22.65 4.14
C ILE A 97 15.88 22.29 4.83
N LEU A 98 15.36 23.19 5.68
CA LEU A 98 14.19 22.88 6.51
C LEU A 98 12.89 22.69 5.70
N PRO A 99 12.51 23.60 4.76
CA PRO A 99 11.39 23.33 3.85
C PRO A 99 11.56 22.04 3.04
N CYS A 100 12.77 21.75 2.56
CA CYS A 100 13.05 20.53 1.80
C CYS A 100 12.80 19.29 2.64
N VAL A 101 13.42 19.21 3.83
CA VAL A 101 13.28 18.07 4.75
C VAL A 101 11.82 17.88 5.15
N LEU A 102 11.15 18.93 5.65
CA LEU A 102 9.77 18.80 6.14
C LEU A 102 8.77 18.44 5.03
N SER A 103 8.95 18.99 3.83
CA SER A 103 8.03 18.69 2.73
C SER A 103 8.27 17.29 2.17
N SER A 104 9.53 16.92 1.95
CA SER A 104 9.85 15.63 1.34
C SER A 104 9.72 14.44 2.29
N ALA A 105 9.75 14.66 3.61
CA ALA A 105 9.56 13.61 4.61
C ALA A 105 8.21 12.87 4.45
N PHE A 106 7.15 13.58 4.03
CA PHE A 106 5.81 13.01 3.82
C PHE A 106 5.72 11.97 2.71
N LEU A 107 6.71 11.86 1.81
CA LEU A 107 6.73 10.76 0.84
C LEU A 107 6.78 9.39 1.51
N ILE A 108 7.38 9.32 2.69
CA ILE A 108 7.52 8.10 3.49
C ILE A 108 6.70 8.18 4.77
N CYS A 109 6.73 9.32 5.47
CA CYS A 109 6.10 9.52 6.78
C CYS A 109 4.60 9.80 6.65
N GLN A 110 3.86 8.83 6.12
CA GLN A 110 2.43 8.92 5.84
C GLN A 110 1.75 7.54 6.03
N PRO A 111 0.46 7.50 6.41
CA PRO A 111 -0.20 6.27 6.88
C PRO A 111 -0.20 5.11 5.87
N PHE A 112 -0.39 5.40 4.58
CA PHE A 112 -0.51 4.40 3.52
C PHE A 112 0.82 3.75 3.14
N TYR A 113 1.97 4.41 3.39
CA TYR A 113 3.29 3.82 3.13
C TYR A 113 3.73 2.82 4.20
N LEU A 114 3.05 2.80 5.35
CA LEU A 114 3.32 1.83 6.42
C LEU A 114 3.16 0.39 5.91
N GLU A 115 2.18 0.14 5.03
CA GLU A 115 2.02 -1.17 4.42
C GLU A 115 3.23 -1.54 3.56
N ASN A 116 3.70 -0.65 2.67
CA ASN A 116 4.89 -0.90 1.85
C ASN A 116 6.15 -1.17 2.70
N LEU A 117 6.30 -0.47 3.83
CA LEU A 117 7.42 -0.69 4.75
C LEU A 117 7.28 -1.95 5.61
N SER A 118 6.08 -2.50 5.74
CA SER A 118 5.82 -3.70 6.55
C SER A 118 6.39 -4.96 5.89
N TYR A 119 6.46 -4.98 4.56
CA TYR A 119 7.06 -6.09 3.82
C TYR A 119 8.55 -6.21 4.08
N ARG A 120 8.97 -7.42 4.45
CA ARG A 120 10.38 -7.78 4.67
C ARG A 120 11.14 -7.93 3.36
N TYR A 121 10.46 -8.36 2.30
CA TYR A 121 11.06 -8.52 0.97
C TYR A 121 10.81 -7.29 0.08
N ASP A 122 9.55 -6.94 -0.13
CA ASP A 122 9.15 -5.97 -1.16
C ASP A 122 9.57 -4.51 -0.90
N SER A 123 9.78 -4.16 0.37
CA SER A 123 10.03 -2.78 0.80
C SER A 123 11.20 -2.10 0.08
N PHE A 124 12.25 -2.86 -0.29
CA PHE A 124 13.39 -2.32 -1.02
C PHE A 124 13.01 -1.84 -2.42
N PHE A 125 12.44 -2.70 -3.27
CA PHE A 125 12.13 -2.29 -4.64
C PHE A 125 10.90 -1.37 -4.71
N MET A 126 9.99 -1.44 -3.73
CA MET A 126 8.97 -0.40 -3.52
C MET A 126 9.62 0.96 -3.24
N SER A 127 10.69 1.03 -2.44
CA SER A 127 11.46 2.28 -2.24
C SER A 127 12.25 2.71 -3.48
N VAL A 128 12.84 1.76 -4.23
CA VAL A 128 13.52 2.04 -5.51
C VAL A 128 12.55 2.65 -6.51
N SER A 129 11.32 2.15 -6.59
CA SER A 129 10.30 2.71 -7.49
C SER A 129 9.97 4.18 -7.19
N ILE A 130 9.96 4.59 -5.92
CA ILE A 130 9.84 6.01 -5.53
C ILE A 130 11.04 6.80 -6.05
N CYS A 131 12.25 6.27 -5.90
CA CYS A 131 13.46 6.93 -6.40
C CYS A 131 13.36 7.14 -7.93
N LEU A 132 12.98 6.10 -8.67
CA LEU A 132 12.79 6.13 -10.12
C LEU A 132 11.69 7.11 -10.55
N ALA A 133 10.63 7.29 -9.75
CA ALA A 133 9.59 8.28 -9.99
C ALA A 133 10.11 9.73 -9.87
N LEU A 134 11.11 9.95 -9.02
CA LEU A 134 11.66 11.27 -8.70
C LEU A 134 12.86 11.66 -9.57
N LEU A 135 13.60 10.69 -10.13
CA LEU A 135 14.75 10.94 -11.01
C LEU A 135 14.45 11.91 -12.18
N PRO A 136 13.29 11.86 -12.86
CA PRO A 136 12.90 12.82 -13.91
C PRO A 136 12.83 14.30 -13.48
N PHE A 137 12.92 14.58 -12.17
CA PHE A 137 12.86 15.92 -11.59
C PHE A 137 14.22 16.41 -11.07
N ILE A 138 15.28 15.60 -11.14
CA ILE A 138 16.63 15.93 -10.67
C ILE A 138 17.48 16.44 -11.84
N ASN A 139 18.29 17.49 -11.60
CA ASN A 139 19.31 18.02 -12.51
C ASN A 139 18.83 18.21 -13.96
N LYS A 140 17.73 18.94 -14.14
CA LYS A 140 17.20 19.25 -15.47
C LYS A 140 18.17 20.11 -16.27
N ASN A 141 18.85 19.50 -17.22
CA ASN A 141 19.61 20.25 -18.21
C ASN A 141 18.63 20.90 -19.21
N ARG A 142 18.43 22.21 -19.09
CA ARG A 142 17.53 22.98 -19.97
C ARG A 142 17.98 23.01 -21.44
N GLN A 143 19.26 22.71 -21.70
CA GLN A 143 19.83 22.65 -23.04
C GLN A 143 19.68 21.26 -23.68
N GLU A 144 19.22 20.25 -22.93
CA GLU A 144 19.03 18.90 -23.45
C GLU A 144 17.85 18.87 -24.46
N PRO A 145 18.06 18.29 -25.67
CA PRO A 145 16.97 18.13 -26.64
C PRO A 145 15.79 17.36 -26.05
N GLY A 146 14.56 17.78 -26.39
CA GLY A 146 13.33 17.22 -25.82
C GLY A 146 13.21 15.71 -25.94
N TYR A 147 13.66 15.10 -27.06
CA TYR A 147 13.61 13.65 -27.25
C TYR A 147 14.55 12.88 -26.32
N LYS A 148 15.76 13.40 -26.03
CA LYS A 148 16.70 12.77 -25.09
C LYS A 148 16.14 12.78 -23.67
N ARG A 149 15.52 13.90 -23.30
CA ARG A 149 14.82 14.03 -22.02
C ARG A 149 13.67 13.03 -21.91
N ILE A 150 12.82 12.92 -22.93
CA ILE A 150 11.72 11.93 -22.95
C ILE A 150 12.27 10.52 -22.80
N LEU A 151 13.32 10.15 -23.56
CA LEU A 151 13.89 8.81 -23.51
C LEU A 151 14.44 8.45 -22.11
N LYS A 152 15.19 9.38 -21.50
CA LYS A 152 15.72 9.21 -20.14
C LYS A 152 14.61 9.07 -19.10
N ASP A 153 13.65 9.98 -19.13
CA ASP A 153 12.55 10.00 -18.16
C ASP A 153 11.64 8.76 -18.36
N ALA A 154 11.39 8.35 -19.61
CA ALA A 154 10.64 7.14 -19.93
C ALA A 154 11.39 5.88 -19.50
N GLY A 155 12.72 5.84 -19.62
CA GLY A 155 13.55 4.77 -19.08
C GLY A 155 13.41 4.64 -17.56
N CYS A 156 13.37 5.75 -16.82
CA CYS A 156 13.11 5.72 -15.38
C CYS A 156 11.74 5.13 -15.06
N LEU A 157 10.69 5.55 -15.78
CA LEU A 157 9.33 5.04 -15.57
C LEU A 157 9.16 3.58 -16.01
N PHE A 158 9.88 3.14 -17.04
CA PHE A 158 9.95 1.75 -17.46
C PHE A 158 10.52 0.87 -16.34
N LEU A 159 11.65 1.27 -15.75
CA LEU A 159 12.26 0.56 -14.61
C LEU A 159 11.35 0.62 -13.36
N LEU A 160 10.61 1.72 -13.19
CA LEU A 160 9.63 1.86 -12.11
C LEU A 160 8.52 0.81 -12.24
N MET A 161 7.94 0.64 -13.43
CA MET A 161 6.88 -0.36 -13.62
C MET A 161 7.38 -1.80 -13.44
N ASN A 162 8.66 -2.05 -13.75
CA ASN A 162 9.34 -3.30 -13.50
C ASN A 162 9.69 -3.57 -12.03
N THR A 163 9.47 -2.59 -11.15
CA THR A 163 9.65 -2.72 -9.69
C THR A 163 8.33 -2.61 -8.96
N TYR A 164 7.66 -1.46 -9.01
CA TYR A 164 6.38 -1.25 -8.34
C TYR A 164 5.54 -0.18 -9.05
N GLN A 165 4.48 -0.61 -9.72
CA GLN A 165 3.69 0.21 -10.65
C GLN A 165 2.94 1.38 -9.97
N ALA A 166 2.53 1.25 -8.70
CA ALA A 166 1.76 2.30 -8.02
C ALA A 166 2.57 3.60 -7.81
N SER A 167 3.90 3.56 -7.91
CA SER A 167 4.76 4.75 -7.79
C SER A 167 4.62 5.71 -8.96
N LEU A 168 3.93 5.32 -10.04
CA LEU A 168 3.57 6.23 -11.14
C LEU A 168 2.78 7.45 -10.63
N ASP A 169 1.98 7.28 -9.58
CA ASP A 169 1.16 8.36 -9.02
C ASP A 169 2.02 9.46 -8.38
N ILE A 170 3.21 9.12 -7.87
CA ILE A 170 4.20 10.10 -7.39
C ILE A 170 4.74 10.91 -8.56
N PHE A 171 5.09 10.27 -9.68
CA PHE A 171 5.57 10.97 -10.87
C PHE A 171 4.50 11.91 -11.45
N ILE A 172 3.24 11.46 -11.52
CA ILE A 172 2.11 12.27 -11.99
C ILE A 172 1.93 13.47 -11.04
N CYS A 173 1.89 13.25 -9.73
CA CYS A 173 1.72 14.32 -8.75
C CYS A 173 2.84 15.37 -8.84
N PHE A 174 4.11 14.95 -8.92
CA PHE A 174 5.24 15.87 -9.09
C PHE A 174 5.20 16.64 -10.42
N SER A 175 4.74 16.00 -11.50
CA SER A 175 4.54 16.66 -12.80
C SER A 175 3.50 17.78 -12.74
N LEU A 176 2.43 17.59 -11.96
CA LEU A 176 1.38 18.58 -11.76
C LEU A 176 1.85 19.70 -10.82
N ILE A 177 2.51 19.36 -9.71
CA ILE A 177 3.11 20.34 -8.78
C ILE A 177 4.09 21.25 -9.51
N GLU A 178 4.97 20.69 -10.33
CA GLU A 178 5.90 21.47 -11.16
C GLU A 178 5.17 22.43 -12.10
N SER A 179 4.10 21.97 -12.74
CA SER A 179 3.29 22.80 -13.65
C SER A 179 2.60 23.94 -12.89
N VAL A 180 2.12 23.71 -11.66
CA VAL A 180 1.61 24.78 -10.77
C VAL A 180 2.69 25.82 -10.47
N LEU A 181 3.92 25.39 -10.19
CA LEU A 181 5.04 26.30 -9.94
C LEU A 181 5.43 27.12 -11.17
N ILE A 182 5.35 26.55 -12.37
CA ILE A 182 5.57 27.27 -13.62
C ILE A 182 4.48 28.34 -13.81
N ILE A 183 3.20 28.00 -13.57
CA ILE A 183 2.06 28.93 -13.66
C ILE A 183 2.15 30.05 -12.63
N ARG A 184 2.70 29.79 -11.44
CA ARG A 184 2.90 30.80 -10.40
C ARG A 184 3.80 31.96 -10.88
N ASN A 185 4.70 31.68 -11.83
CA ASN A 185 5.56 32.68 -12.46
C ASN A 185 4.97 33.19 -13.80
N ASP A 186 3.65 33.03 -13.99
CA ASP A 186 2.86 33.44 -15.16
C ASP A 186 3.33 32.87 -16.51
N ARG A 187 3.97 31.70 -16.49
CA ARG A 187 4.46 30.99 -17.68
C ARG A 187 3.49 29.87 -18.12
N ILE A 188 2.24 30.21 -18.39
CA ILE A 188 1.17 29.24 -18.68
C ILE A 188 1.51 28.31 -19.86
N SER A 189 2.01 28.86 -20.96
CA SER A 189 2.38 28.06 -22.15
C SER A 189 3.49 27.05 -21.84
N GLU A 190 4.45 27.41 -20.99
CA GLU A 190 5.50 26.49 -20.54
C GLU A 190 4.95 25.38 -19.67
N ALA A 191 3.95 25.67 -18.83
CA ALA A 191 3.28 24.67 -18.00
C ALA A 191 2.50 23.66 -18.85
N ILE A 192 1.72 24.13 -19.83
CA ILE A 192 1.01 23.26 -20.78
C ILE A 192 2.00 22.36 -21.54
N ARG A 193 3.09 22.95 -22.02
CA ARG A 193 4.16 22.20 -22.68
C ARG A 193 4.79 21.16 -21.74
N ASN A 194 5.01 21.49 -20.47
CA ASN A 194 5.53 20.55 -19.48
C ASN A 194 4.56 19.37 -19.28
N ILE A 195 3.26 19.63 -19.13
CA ILE A 195 2.23 18.58 -19.00
C ILE A 195 2.26 17.66 -20.22
N TYR A 196 2.31 18.23 -21.42
CA TYR A 196 2.38 17.46 -22.66
C TYR A 196 3.63 16.57 -22.73
N TYR A 197 4.80 17.10 -22.38
CA TYR A 197 6.04 16.31 -22.31
C TYR A 197 5.93 15.15 -21.31
N ARG A 198 5.37 15.41 -20.12
CA ARG A 198 5.19 14.40 -19.07
C ARG A 198 4.20 13.32 -19.49
N PHE A 199 3.13 13.71 -20.20
CA PHE A 199 2.16 12.79 -20.78
C PHE A 199 2.80 11.87 -21.81
N ILE A 200 3.53 12.40 -22.79
CA ILE A 200 4.25 11.57 -23.78
C ILE A 200 5.23 10.62 -23.11
N THR A 201 5.95 11.09 -22.10
CA THR A 201 6.92 10.28 -21.34
C THR A 201 6.24 9.08 -20.69
N LEU A 202 5.09 9.30 -20.04
CA LEU A 202 4.30 8.24 -19.40
C LEU A 202 3.81 7.21 -20.44
N ILE A 203 3.28 7.69 -21.56
CA ILE A 203 2.77 6.83 -22.64
C ILE A 203 3.91 5.99 -23.26
N ALA A 204 5.06 6.61 -23.55
CA ALA A 204 6.22 5.92 -24.10
C ALA A 204 6.73 4.82 -23.16
N ALA A 205 6.84 5.12 -21.86
CA ALA A 205 7.23 4.13 -20.86
C ALA A 205 6.23 2.98 -20.76
N TYR A 206 4.93 3.29 -20.69
CA TYR A 206 3.87 2.30 -20.60
C TYR A 206 3.89 1.33 -21.78
N PHE A 207 4.04 1.83 -23.01
CA PHE A 207 4.15 0.97 -24.19
C PHE A 207 5.39 0.08 -24.14
N ALA A 208 6.55 0.61 -23.75
CA ALA A 208 7.76 -0.19 -23.59
C ALA A 208 7.57 -1.33 -22.57
N TYR A 209 6.96 -1.02 -21.42
CA TYR A 209 6.64 -2.03 -20.39
C TYR A 209 5.64 -3.08 -20.90
N LYS A 210 4.59 -2.66 -21.60
CA LYS A 210 3.61 -3.61 -22.16
C LYS A 210 4.21 -4.52 -23.24
N ILE A 211 5.13 -4.00 -24.05
CA ILE A 211 5.88 -4.82 -25.01
C ILE A 211 6.72 -5.87 -24.28
N GLU A 212 7.45 -5.49 -23.23
CA GLU A 212 8.23 -6.43 -22.42
C GLU A 212 7.35 -7.54 -21.83
N VAL A 213 6.25 -7.15 -21.17
CA VAL A 213 5.32 -8.11 -20.55
C VAL A 213 4.73 -9.05 -21.59
N LEU A 214 4.34 -8.54 -22.77
CA LEU A 214 3.75 -9.34 -23.84
C LEU A 214 4.74 -10.32 -24.46
N LEU A 215 6.01 -9.93 -24.62
CA LEU A 215 7.01 -10.72 -25.33
C LEU A 215 7.80 -11.67 -24.44
N PHE A 216 8.00 -11.33 -23.16
CA PHE A 216 8.99 -12.01 -22.31
C PHE A 216 8.43 -12.56 -20.99
N ILE A 217 7.18 -12.25 -20.61
CA ILE A 217 6.68 -12.58 -19.27
C ILE A 217 5.38 -13.39 -19.33
N HIS A 218 5.40 -14.57 -18.71
CA HIS A 218 4.20 -15.35 -18.43
C HIS A 218 3.55 -14.86 -17.13
N THR A 219 2.57 -13.97 -17.27
CA THR A 219 1.85 -13.39 -16.12
C THR A 219 0.84 -14.36 -15.52
N ASN A 220 0.67 -14.30 -14.20
CA ASN A 220 -0.35 -15.09 -13.49
C ASN A 220 -1.77 -14.50 -13.66
N GLU A 221 -2.79 -15.26 -13.25
CA GLU A 221 -4.19 -14.83 -13.38
C GLU A 221 -4.50 -13.51 -12.64
N TYR A 222 -3.89 -13.30 -11.47
CA TYR A 222 -4.07 -12.10 -10.66
C TYR A 222 -3.55 -10.85 -11.41
N ALA A 223 -2.32 -10.90 -11.90
CA ALA A 223 -1.70 -9.81 -12.64
C ALA A 223 -2.45 -9.48 -13.93
N GLN A 224 -2.95 -10.50 -14.64
CA GLN A 224 -3.78 -10.28 -15.83
C GLN A 224 -5.09 -9.58 -15.47
N PHE A 225 -5.80 -10.06 -14.46
CA PHE A 225 -7.09 -9.52 -14.01
C PHE A 225 -7.01 -8.06 -13.56
N HIS A 226 -6.00 -7.73 -12.73
CA HIS A 226 -5.80 -6.39 -12.21
C HIS A 226 -5.12 -5.42 -13.20
N SER A 227 -4.65 -5.89 -14.35
CA SER A 227 -4.08 -5.03 -15.39
C SER A 227 -5.08 -4.53 -16.43
N LEU A 228 -6.34 -5.00 -16.37
CA LEU A 228 -7.40 -4.61 -17.30
C LEU A 228 -7.81 -3.15 -17.08
N LEU A 229 -7.91 -2.39 -18.17
CA LEU A 229 -8.43 -1.03 -18.17
C LEU A 229 -9.96 -1.01 -18.25
N VAL A 230 -10.56 0.05 -17.70
CA VAL A 230 -11.99 0.33 -17.85
C VAL A 230 -12.38 0.43 -19.33
N ARG A 231 -13.54 -0.12 -19.68
CA ARG A 231 -14.06 -0.14 -21.06
C ARG A 231 -15.21 0.83 -21.28
N SER A 232 -15.78 1.39 -20.21
CA SER A 232 -16.90 2.31 -20.29
C SER A 232 -16.82 3.43 -19.24
N PRO A 233 -17.45 4.59 -19.49
CA PRO A 233 -17.58 5.65 -18.49
C PRO A 233 -18.33 5.21 -17.22
N ALA A 234 -19.24 4.23 -17.32
CA ALA A 234 -19.96 3.68 -16.18
C ALA A 234 -19.03 2.91 -15.23
N GLU A 235 -18.07 2.15 -15.76
CA GLU A 235 -17.03 1.48 -14.95
C GLU A 235 -16.14 2.52 -14.25
N LEU A 236 -15.73 3.58 -14.97
CA LEU A 236 -14.96 4.68 -14.37
C LEU A 236 -15.72 5.39 -13.24
N TYR A 237 -17.02 5.67 -13.44
CA TYR A 237 -17.86 6.26 -12.41
C TYR A 237 -17.98 5.31 -11.20
N GLY A 238 -18.17 4.01 -11.43
CA GLY A 238 -18.17 2.99 -10.38
C GLY A 238 -16.87 3.01 -9.55
N ASN A 239 -15.72 3.11 -10.21
CA ASN A 239 -14.43 3.25 -9.53
C ASN A 239 -14.38 4.52 -8.68
N VAL A 240 -14.80 5.67 -9.22
CA VAL A 240 -14.85 6.93 -8.47
C VAL A 240 -15.70 6.79 -7.22
N VAL A 241 -16.92 6.23 -7.33
CA VAL A 241 -17.83 6.06 -6.19
C VAL A 241 -17.23 5.14 -5.13
N MET A 242 -16.71 3.98 -5.53
CA MET A 242 -16.07 3.03 -4.62
C MET A 242 -14.88 3.66 -3.90
N LEU A 243 -14.00 4.34 -4.64
CA LEU A 243 -12.81 4.97 -4.10
C LEU A 243 -13.16 6.15 -3.17
N LEU A 244 -14.17 6.96 -3.50
CA LEU A 244 -14.71 7.97 -2.57
C LEU A 244 -15.28 7.34 -1.29
N GLY A 245 -15.90 6.16 -1.39
CA GLY A 245 -16.28 5.33 -0.24
C GLY A 245 -15.07 5.01 0.64
N GLN A 246 -13.96 4.58 0.04
CA GLN A 246 -12.73 4.31 0.77
C GLN A 246 -12.11 5.56 1.40
N PHE A 247 -12.13 6.70 0.69
CA PHE A 247 -11.67 7.97 1.26
C PHE A 247 -12.49 8.33 2.50
N LYS A 248 -13.81 8.15 2.46
CA LYS A 248 -14.65 8.33 3.65
C LYS A 248 -14.21 7.38 4.76
N GLU A 249 -13.96 6.10 4.48
CA GLU A 249 -13.53 5.15 5.50
C GLU A 249 -12.18 5.49 6.14
N TYR A 250 -11.21 5.99 5.35
CA TYR A 250 -9.88 6.28 5.85
C TYR A 250 -9.75 7.63 6.57
N PHE A 251 -10.57 8.61 6.20
CA PHE A 251 -10.44 9.98 6.72
C PHE A 251 -11.56 10.40 7.68
N TRP A 252 -12.74 9.78 7.61
CA TRP A 252 -13.87 10.16 8.46
C TRP A 252 -13.74 9.62 9.88
N GLY A 253 -13.99 10.47 10.88
CA GLY A 253 -13.96 10.09 12.30
C GLY A 253 -12.56 10.08 12.94
N GLY A 254 -11.51 10.18 12.13
CA GLY A 254 -10.12 10.32 12.60
C GLY A 254 -9.72 11.79 12.71
N PHE A 255 -9.25 12.20 13.89
CA PHE A 255 -8.84 13.60 14.12
C PHE A 255 -7.59 13.96 13.31
N TYR A 256 -6.57 13.09 13.31
CA TYR A 256 -5.32 13.33 12.59
C TYR A 256 -5.53 13.35 11.07
N GLU A 257 -6.32 12.42 10.55
CA GLU A 257 -6.65 12.31 9.13
C GLU A 257 -7.46 13.54 8.67
N SER A 258 -8.40 14.00 9.48
CA SER A 258 -9.12 15.26 9.22
C SER A 258 -8.18 16.46 9.19
N LEU A 259 -7.19 16.53 10.09
CA LEU A 259 -6.17 17.58 10.07
C LEU A 259 -5.31 17.55 8.80
N LEU A 260 -4.96 16.37 8.28
CA LEU A 260 -4.24 16.24 7.01
C LEU A 260 -5.04 16.81 5.84
N VAL A 261 -6.35 16.52 5.77
CA VAL A 261 -7.24 17.06 4.72
C VAL A 261 -7.33 18.57 4.81
N VAL A 262 -7.58 19.12 6.00
CA VAL A 262 -7.63 20.58 6.23
C VAL A 262 -6.29 21.22 5.85
N PHE A 263 -5.17 20.60 6.20
CA PHE A 263 -3.84 21.08 5.87
C PHE A 263 -3.61 21.17 4.35
N VAL A 264 -4.01 20.15 3.59
CA VAL A 264 -3.91 20.17 2.11
C VAL A 264 -4.75 21.31 1.53
N VAL A 265 -6.02 21.43 1.95
CA VAL A 265 -6.94 22.47 1.48
C VAL A 265 -6.40 23.87 1.78
N VAL A 266 -5.97 24.12 3.01
CA VAL A 266 -5.40 25.41 3.42
C VAL A 266 -4.12 25.73 2.65
N SER A 267 -3.25 24.74 2.44
CA SER A 267 -2.00 24.93 1.69
C SER A 267 -2.25 25.34 0.24
N PHE A 268 -3.20 24.70 -0.43
CA PHE A 268 -3.58 25.05 -1.80
C PHE A 268 -4.27 26.42 -1.86
N ALA A 269 -5.17 26.72 -0.92
CA ALA A 269 -5.82 28.02 -0.84
C ALA A 269 -4.79 29.16 -0.64
N MET A 270 -3.83 28.99 0.26
CA MET A 270 -2.76 29.98 0.46
C MET A 270 -1.88 30.14 -0.78
N ASN A 271 -1.56 29.06 -1.50
CA ASN A 271 -0.76 29.15 -2.71
C ASN A 271 -1.48 29.97 -3.80
N MET A 272 -2.80 29.79 -3.93
CA MET A 272 -3.64 30.59 -4.83
C MET A 272 -3.64 32.07 -4.46
N MET A 273 -3.77 32.38 -3.16
CA MET A 273 -3.73 33.76 -2.66
C MET A 273 -2.35 34.40 -2.80
N GLY A 274 -1.28 33.61 -2.75
CA GLY A 274 0.11 34.05 -2.86
C GLY A 274 0.57 34.44 -4.27
N ARG A 275 -0.29 34.31 -5.28
CA ARG A 275 0.01 34.75 -6.66
C ARG A 275 0.03 36.27 -6.72
N LYS A 276 1.24 36.84 -6.78
CA LYS A 276 1.43 38.27 -7.08
C LYS A 276 0.97 38.52 -8.51
N GLY A 277 0.04 39.45 -8.71
CA GLY A 277 -0.38 39.85 -10.06
C GLY A 277 0.77 40.56 -10.76
N THR A 278 1.36 39.95 -11.77
CA THR A 278 2.55 40.46 -12.49
C THR A 278 2.23 41.48 -13.59
N GLY A 279 1.08 42.16 -13.51
CA GLY A 279 0.61 43.04 -14.59
C GLY A 279 0.05 42.30 -15.80
N ALA A 280 -0.08 40.97 -15.74
CA ALA A 280 -0.75 40.16 -16.75
C ALA A 280 -2.21 40.62 -17.00
N GLY A 281 -2.62 40.63 -18.28
CA GLY A 281 -3.99 40.97 -18.66
C GLY A 281 -5.04 40.08 -17.97
N ARG A 282 -6.24 40.63 -17.76
CA ARG A 282 -7.33 39.98 -17.00
C ARG A 282 -7.65 38.55 -17.47
N SER A 283 -7.64 38.34 -18.78
CA SER A 283 -7.87 37.02 -19.40
C SER A 283 -6.79 36.01 -19.05
N LEU A 284 -5.51 36.39 -19.17
CA LEU A 284 -4.38 35.51 -18.87
C LEU A 284 -4.37 35.09 -17.39
N ARG A 285 -4.73 36.01 -16.49
CA ARG A 285 -4.87 35.73 -15.06
C ARG A 285 -6.00 34.73 -14.78
N PHE A 286 -7.15 34.89 -15.43
CA PHE A 286 -8.28 33.97 -15.30
C PHE A 286 -7.91 32.56 -15.78
N THR A 287 -7.30 32.46 -16.97
CA THR A 287 -6.81 31.18 -17.51
C THR A 287 -5.80 30.51 -16.57
N GLY A 288 -4.88 31.29 -16.02
CA GLY A 288 -3.90 30.79 -15.05
C GLY A 288 -4.55 30.25 -13.77
N ILE A 289 -5.59 30.91 -13.26
CA ILE A 289 -6.35 30.46 -12.08
C ILE A 289 -7.12 29.18 -12.40
N ALA A 290 -7.88 29.17 -13.50
CA ALA A 290 -8.66 28.02 -13.93
C ALA A 290 -7.77 26.78 -14.13
N LEU A 291 -6.63 26.94 -14.80
CA LEU A 291 -5.65 25.86 -14.98
C LEU A 291 -5.08 25.38 -13.64
N THR A 292 -4.80 26.28 -12.69
CA THR A 292 -4.29 25.87 -11.37
C THR A 292 -5.32 25.05 -10.59
N VAL A 293 -6.61 25.42 -10.66
CA VAL A 293 -7.70 24.64 -10.04
C VAL A 293 -7.78 23.24 -10.64
N VAL A 294 -7.70 23.12 -11.96
CA VAL A 294 -7.67 21.82 -12.66
C VAL A 294 -6.45 20.99 -12.22
N LEU A 295 -5.27 21.61 -12.10
CA LEU A 295 -4.07 20.93 -11.63
C LEU A 295 -4.17 20.46 -10.18
N TYR A 296 -4.81 21.23 -9.29
CA TYR A 296 -5.07 20.77 -7.93
C TYR A 296 -6.05 19.60 -7.89
N ALA A 297 -7.11 19.62 -8.71
CA ALA A 297 -7.99 18.47 -8.83
C ALA A 297 -7.22 17.22 -9.30
N GLY A 298 -6.31 17.37 -10.26
CA GLY A 298 -5.41 16.30 -10.69
C GLY A 298 -4.41 15.85 -9.61
N ILE A 299 -3.88 16.76 -8.79
CA ILE A 299 -3.01 16.41 -7.66
C ILE A 299 -3.79 15.60 -6.64
N LEU A 300 -5.01 16.03 -6.28
CA LEU A 300 -5.86 15.29 -5.35
C LEU A 300 -6.27 13.92 -5.91
N SER A 301 -6.51 13.82 -7.21
CA SER A 301 -6.82 12.52 -7.84
C SER A 301 -5.66 11.54 -7.77
N CYS A 302 -4.41 11.99 -7.56
CA CYS A 302 -3.25 11.10 -7.36
C CYS A 302 -3.32 10.32 -6.03
N PHE A 303 -4.30 10.59 -5.16
CA PHE A 303 -4.56 9.74 -4.00
C PHE A 303 -4.96 8.32 -4.44
N PHE A 304 -5.83 8.22 -5.45
CA PHE A 304 -6.22 6.96 -6.07
C PHE A 304 -5.43 6.66 -7.34
N GLY A 305 -5.02 7.72 -8.04
CA GLY A 305 -4.11 7.63 -9.17
C GLY A 305 -4.62 6.77 -10.31
N LEU A 306 -3.73 5.93 -10.85
CA LEU A 306 -4.05 5.05 -11.97
C LEU A 306 -5.08 3.96 -11.63
N GLN A 307 -5.36 3.70 -10.34
CA GLN A 307 -6.41 2.76 -9.92
C GLN A 307 -7.79 3.15 -10.49
N LEU A 308 -8.04 4.44 -10.69
CA LEU A 308 -9.28 4.94 -11.31
C LEU A 308 -9.50 4.36 -12.71
N LEU A 309 -8.42 4.05 -13.43
CA LEU A 309 -8.45 3.59 -14.82
C LEU A 309 -8.51 2.05 -14.94
N LEU A 310 -8.38 1.33 -13.82
CA LEU A 310 -8.40 -0.13 -13.81
C LEU A 310 -9.83 -0.66 -13.69
N ARG A 311 -10.14 -1.73 -14.41
CA ARG A 311 -11.44 -2.41 -14.32
C ARG A 311 -11.62 -3.12 -12.99
N HIS A 312 -10.53 -3.65 -12.45
CA HIS A 312 -10.47 -4.32 -11.16
C HIS A 312 -9.36 -3.66 -10.34
N PRO A 313 -9.61 -2.47 -9.76
CA PRO A 313 -8.62 -1.78 -8.96
C PRO A 313 -8.25 -2.59 -7.72
N VAL A 314 -7.05 -2.34 -7.18
CA VAL A 314 -6.58 -3.00 -5.95
C VAL A 314 -6.77 -2.04 -4.77
N PRO A 315 -7.83 -2.18 -3.95
CA PRO A 315 -8.19 -1.27 -2.86
C PRO A 315 -7.26 -1.36 -1.61
N ALA A 316 -5.97 -1.60 -1.79
CA ALA A 316 -5.02 -1.78 -0.69
C ALA A 316 -4.28 -0.48 -0.34
N PRO A 317 -4.08 -0.16 0.96
CA PRO A 317 -3.33 1.02 1.41
C PRO A 317 -1.98 1.19 0.72
N ARG A 318 -1.22 0.10 0.50
CA ARG A 318 0.08 0.11 -0.19
C ARG A 318 0.06 0.78 -1.56
N THR A 319 -1.10 0.89 -2.20
CA THR A 319 -1.23 1.49 -3.55
C THR A 319 -1.48 3.00 -3.52
N PHE A 320 -1.89 3.58 -2.38
CA PHE A 320 -2.18 5.01 -2.23
C PHE A 320 -0.94 5.85 -1.91
N ILE A 321 0.23 5.45 -2.41
CA ILE A 321 1.52 6.11 -2.13
C ILE A 321 1.63 7.50 -2.76
N GLY A 322 0.80 7.81 -3.76
CA GLY A 322 0.63 9.17 -4.27
C GLY A 322 0.20 10.17 -3.18
N PHE A 323 -0.43 9.72 -2.09
CA PHE A 323 -0.78 10.57 -0.95
C PHE A 323 0.44 11.28 -0.34
N GLY A 324 1.59 10.61 -0.27
CA GLY A 324 2.81 11.21 0.24
C GLY A 324 3.30 12.39 -0.62
N ALA A 325 3.13 12.29 -1.94
CA ALA A 325 3.44 13.37 -2.87
C ALA A 325 2.46 14.55 -2.74
N ILE A 326 1.18 14.28 -2.47
CA ILE A 326 0.17 15.32 -2.18
C ILE A 326 0.55 16.10 -0.92
N LEU A 327 0.82 15.38 0.19
CA LEU A 327 1.23 16.00 1.45
C LEU A 327 2.56 16.75 1.34
N GLY A 328 3.51 16.20 0.58
CA GLY A 328 4.78 16.87 0.31
C GLY A 328 4.62 18.13 -0.54
N GLY A 329 3.76 18.10 -1.56
CA GLY A 329 3.41 19.27 -2.37
C GLY A 329 2.70 20.35 -1.55
N ALA A 330 1.71 19.97 -0.73
CA ALA A 330 1.03 20.87 0.18
C ALA A 330 2.01 21.52 1.17
N SER A 331 2.87 20.72 1.79
CA SER A 331 3.93 21.21 2.70
C SER A 331 4.91 22.14 2.01
N PHE A 332 5.29 21.84 0.77
CA PHE A 332 6.14 22.72 -0.01
C PHE A 332 5.45 24.06 -0.29
N PHE A 333 4.20 24.06 -0.78
CA PHE A 333 3.45 25.29 -1.00
C PHE A 333 3.20 26.08 0.29
N PHE A 334 3.09 25.38 1.42
CA PHE A 334 3.04 26.01 2.72
C PHE A 334 4.39 26.68 3.03
N LEU A 335 5.53 26.01 2.89
CA LEU A 335 6.81 26.49 3.43
C LEU A 335 7.74 27.24 2.46
N ALA A 336 7.60 27.08 1.15
CA ALA A 336 8.64 27.38 0.15
C ALA A 336 9.22 28.81 0.20
N ASP A 337 8.39 29.82 0.48
CA ASP A 337 8.81 31.23 0.47
C ASP A 337 9.15 31.78 1.86
N ARG A 338 9.19 30.93 2.89
CA ARG A 338 9.29 31.34 4.30
C ARG A 338 10.72 31.19 4.80
N LYS A 339 11.21 32.20 5.53
CA LYS A 339 12.61 32.26 5.99
C LYS A 339 12.81 32.04 7.50
N PHE A 340 11.84 31.42 8.18
CA PHE A 340 11.84 31.20 9.65
C PHE A 340 12.08 32.50 10.46
N GLN A 341 11.71 33.66 9.91
CA GLN A 341 11.99 34.97 10.52
C GLN A 341 10.77 35.54 11.24
N SER A 342 9.59 35.45 10.61
CA SER A 342 8.35 35.96 11.20
C SER A 342 7.69 34.96 12.15
N VAL A 343 6.87 35.44 13.09
CA VAL A 343 6.05 34.57 13.95
C VAL A 343 5.15 33.66 13.10
N ARG A 344 4.56 34.20 12.03
CA ARG A 344 3.78 33.43 11.06
C ARG A 344 4.59 32.29 10.45
N ASP A 345 5.82 32.55 10.01
CA ASP A 345 6.66 31.50 9.43
C ASP A 345 6.94 30.40 10.44
N ARG A 346 7.32 30.78 11.67
CA ARG A 346 7.58 29.83 12.76
C ARG A 346 6.37 28.95 13.05
N ILE A 347 5.17 29.54 13.16
CA ILE A 347 3.92 28.78 13.32
C ILE A 347 3.76 27.78 12.18
N CYS A 348 4.00 28.21 10.95
CA CYS A 348 3.83 27.32 9.80
C CYS A 348 4.82 26.13 9.81
N PHE A 349 6.08 26.37 10.16
CA PHE A 349 7.06 25.29 10.34
C PHE A 349 6.68 24.35 11.49
N VAL A 350 6.19 24.89 12.61
CA VAL A 350 5.70 24.08 13.74
C VAL A 350 4.49 23.25 13.36
N CYS A 351 3.54 23.79 12.59
CA CYS A 351 2.37 23.02 12.12
C CYS A 351 2.79 21.82 11.27
N VAL A 352 3.69 22.02 10.30
CA VAL A 352 4.17 20.94 9.43
C VAL A 352 4.98 19.92 10.24
N GLY A 353 5.85 20.39 11.14
CA GLY A 353 6.62 19.52 12.05
C GLY A 353 5.72 18.71 12.98
N PHE A 354 4.64 19.31 13.49
CA PHE A 354 3.66 18.63 14.32
C PHE A 354 2.94 17.52 13.55
N LEU A 355 2.49 17.79 12.32
CA LEU A 355 1.86 16.77 11.47
C LEU A 355 2.80 15.59 11.19
N LEU A 356 4.08 15.85 10.88
CA LEU A 356 5.09 14.80 10.71
C LEU A 356 5.30 14.00 11.99
N ALA A 357 5.40 14.67 13.15
CA ALA A 357 5.55 14.00 14.43
C ALA A 357 4.34 13.09 14.73
N GLN A 358 3.12 13.56 14.45
CA GLN A 358 1.91 12.73 14.57
C GLN A 358 1.96 11.51 13.64
N GLY A 359 2.48 11.65 12.41
CA GLY A 359 2.72 10.52 11.53
C GLY A 359 3.68 9.47 12.12
N ILE A 360 4.76 9.90 12.77
CA ILE A 360 5.70 9.00 13.47
C ILE A 360 5.02 8.28 14.65
N PHE A 361 4.21 8.99 15.45
CA PHE A 361 3.46 8.36 16.54
C PHE A 361 2.39 7.38 16.02
N GLN A 362 1.74 7.71 14.90
CA GLN A 362 0.81 6.82 14.23
C GLN A 362 1.50 5.54 13.74
N ALA A 363 2.72 5.64 13.21
CA ALA A 363 3.53 4.48 12.84
C ALA A 363 3.80 3.56 14.03
N ALA A 364 4.17 4.11 15.20
CA ALA A 364 4.35 3.32 16.42
C ALA A 364 3.03 2.66 16.88
N ALA A 365 1.90 3.38 16.80
CA ALA A 365 0.58 2.84 17.14
C ALA A 365 0.15 1.71 16.18
N TYR A 366 0.44 1.85 14.88
CA TYR A 366 0.26 0.83 13.87
C TYR A 366 1.09 -0.42 14.19
N THR A 367 2.39 -0.24 14.45
CA THR A 367 3.29 -1.35 14.82
C THR A 367 2.80 -2.12 16.03
N ASN A 368 2.40 -1.42 17.10
CA ASN A 368 1.91 -2.10 18.30
C ASN A 368 0.60 -2.85 18.03
N ALA A 369 -0.28 -2.29 17.20
CA ALA A 369 -1.52 -2.94 16.78
C ALA A 369 -1.26 -4.22 15.98
N ILE A 370 -0.39 -4.15 14.96
CA ILE A 370 -0.09 -5.32 14.13
C ILE A 370 0.64 -6.39 14.94
N ARG A 371 1.55 -6.01 15.85
CA ARG A 371 2.18 -6.97 16.77
C ARG A 371 1.16 -7.70 17.63
N ALA A 372 0.22 -6.98 18.23
CA ALA A 372 -0.84 -7.60 19.01
C ALA A 372 -1.75 -8.50 18.17
N GLN A 373 -2.03 -8.12 16.91
CA GLN A 373 -2.79 -8.96 15.99
C GLN A 373 -2.01 -10.23 15.63
N THR A 374 -0.71 -10.14 15.35
CA THR A 374 0.14 -11.29 15.04
C THR A 374 0.25 -12.24 16.22
N THR A 375 0.44 -11.75 17.45
CA THR A 375 0.45 -12.62 18.64
C THR A 375 -0.89 -13.35 18.81
N LEU A 376 -2.02 -12.65 18.66
CA LEU A 376 -3.33 -13.30 18.70
C LEU A 376 -3.46 -14.40 17.63
N ARG A 377 -2.94 -14.16 16.42
CA ARG A 377 -2.95 -15.16 15.35
C ARG A 377 -2.09 -16.37 15.66
N GLU A 378 -0.90 -16.16 16.22
CA GLU A 378 -0.01 -17.25 16.64
C GLU A 378 -0.69 -18.10 17.74
N ASP A 379 -1.30 -17.47 18.76
CA ASP A 379 -2.03 -18.18 19.81
C ASP A 379 -3.20 -18.99 19.26
N MET A 380 -3.99 -18.41 18.34
CA MET A 380 -5.11 -19.11 17.69
C MET A 380 -4.62 -20.27 16.83
N SER A 381 -3.51 -20.09 16.10
CA SER A 381 -2.98 -21.13 15.22
C SER A 381 -2.57 -22.39 15.99
N LEU A 382 -1.97 -22.24 17.17
CA LEU A 382 -1.60 -23.37 18.04
C LEU A 382 -2.84 -24.11 18.54
N GLN A 383 -3.90 -23.38 18.90
CA GLN A 383 -5.19 -23.97 19.29
C GLN A 383 -5.84 -24.72 18.12
N ILE A 384 -5.82 -24.14 16.92
CA ILE A 384 -6.36 -24.77 15.70
C ILE A 384 -5.60 -26.06 15.35
N ILE A 385 -4.26 -26.06 15.43
CA ILE A 385 -3.44 -27.26 15.17
C ILE A 385 -3.80 -28.37 16.16
N ASN A 386 -3.91 -28.03 17.45
CA ASN A 386 -4.32 -29.00 18.48
C ASN A 386 -5.73 -29.53 18.23
N ASP A 387 -6.69 -28.66 17.87
CA ASP A 387 -8.05 -29.08 17.53
C ASP A 387 -8.07 -30.02 16.32
N ILE A 388 -7.32 -29.71 15.26
CA ILE A 388 -7.19 -30.56 14.08
C ILE A 388 -6.63 -31.92 14.48
N SER A 389 -5.54 -31.96 15.25
CA SER A 389 -4.95 -33.21 15.74
C SER A 389 -5.96 -34.04 16.54
N ASP A 390 -6.64 -33.41 17.51
CA ASP A 390 -7.63 -34.06 18.37
C ASP A 390 -8.82 -34.61 17.57
N LEU A 391 -9.40 -33.79 16.68
CA LEU A 391 -10.59 -34.15 15.91
C LEU A 391 -10.30 -35.22 14.83
N THR A 392 -9.03 -35.36 14.42
CA THR A 392 -8.61 -36.32 13.39
C THR A 392 -7.97 -37.60 13.95
N SER A 393 -7.44 -37.56 15.19
CA SER A 393 -6.70 -38.67 15.83
C SER A 393 -7.47 -40.01 15.90
N HIS A 394 -8.80 -39.97 16.03
CA HIS A 394 -9.66 -41.16 16.14
C HIS A 394 -10.38 -41.52 14.84
N ALA A 395 -10.14 -40.79 13.76
CA ALA A 395 -10.73 -41.07 12.46
C ALA A 395 -9.83 -42.03 11.67
N ALA A 396 -10.44 -42.93 10.89
CA ALA A 396 -9.70 -43.80 9.97
C ALA A 396 -8.77 -42.93 9.11
N ARG A 397 -7.46 -43.17 9.20
CA ARG A 397 -6.46 -42.40 8.46
C ARG A 397 -6.78 -42.46 6.98
N PRO A 398 -6.88 -41.33 6.30
CA PRO A 398 -6.99 -41.37 4.86
C PRO A 398 -5.64 -41.77 4.25
N ASN A 399 -5.67 -42.77 3.35
CA ASN A 399 -4.48 -43.32 2.70
C ASN A 399 -3.83 -42.28 1.76
N PRO A 400 -2.55 -41.91 1.94
CA PRO A 400 -1.88 -40.84 1.18
C PRO A 400 -1.65 -41.14 -0.30
N ASP A 401 -1.69 -42.41 -0.73
CA ASP A 401 -1.37 -42.81 -2.12
C ASP A 401 -2.54 -42.66 -3.11
N ILE A 402 -3.71 -42.16 -2.67
CA ILE A 402 -4.89 -41.98 -3.53
C ILE A 402 -5.29 -40.50 -3.56
N ALA A 403 -5.29 -39.92 -4.76
CA ALA A 403 -5.82 -38.58 -5.00
C ALA A 403 -7.23 -38.43 -4.41
N GLY A 404 -7.37 -37.68 -3.32
CA GLY A 404 -8.69 -37.28 -2.79
C GLY A 404 -8.96 -37.43 -1.30
N ARG A 405 -7.97 -37.58 -0.40
CA ARG A 405 -8.29 -37.70 1.03
C ARG A 405 -7.39 -36.90 2.02
N TYR A 406 -7.04 -35.66 1.72
CA TYR A 406 -6.56 -34.72 2.77
C TYR A 406 -7.71 -34.31 3.71
N TRP A 407 -7.39 -34.00 4.97
CA TRP A 407 -8.30 -33.20 5.81
C TRP A 407 -8.37 -31.79 5.24
N LEU A 408 -9.58 -31.26 5.05
CA LEU A 408 -9.74 -29.94 4.43
C LEU A 408 -10.04 -28.90 5.51
N TRP A 409 -9.04 -28.09 5.84
CA TRP A 409 -9.23 -26.99 6.80
C TRP A 409 -9.72 -25.72 6.10
N GLY A 410 -10.62 -25.01 6.75
CA GLY A 410 -11.09 -23.71 6.32
C GLY A 410 -11.68 -22.92 7.49
N THR A 411 -12.06 -21.69 7.23
CA THR A 411 -12.63 -20.82 8.26
C THR A 411 -13.92 -20.15 7.78
N ILE A 412 -14.73 -19.68 8.74
CA ILE A 412 -15.94 -18.91 8.51
C ILE A 412 -16.00 -17.74 9.50
N GLY A 413 -16.62 -16.65 9.10
CA GLY A 413 -16.77 -15.46 9.93
C GLY A 413 -15.58 -14.51 9.84
N HIS A 414 -15.68 -13.39 10.54
CA HIS A 414 -14.62 -12.39 10.53
C HIS A 414 -13.54 -12.74 11.55
N GLU A 415 -12.29 -12.76 11.11
CA GLU A 415 -11.15 -12.98 12.00
C GLU A 415 -11.22 -12.03 13.22
N PRO A 416 -11.07 -12.54 14.44
CA PRO A 416 -11.11 -11.72 15.63
C PRO A 416 -9.93 -10.73 15.65
N LEU A 417 -10.23 -9.50 16.04
CA LEU A 417 -9.24 -8.44 16.18
C LEU A 417 -8.71 -8.36 17.61
N ALA A 418 -7.40 -8.24 17.74
CA ALA A 418 -6.77 -7.92 19.01
C ALA A 418 -7.35 -6.61 19.56
N ARG A 419 -7.55 -6.54 20.89
CA ARG A 419 -8.14 -5.35 21.53
C ARG A 419 -7.35 -4.09 21.23
N LEU A 420 -6.01 -4.19 21.20
CA LEU A 420 -5.13 -3.08 20.86
C LEU A 420 -5.28 -2.66 19.39
N ALA A 421 -5.35 -3.62 18.46
CA ALA A 421 -5.62 -3.36 17.05
C ALA A 421 -6.96 -2.63 16.84
N LYS A 422 -8.03 -3.10 17.50
CA LYS A 422 -9.35 -2.48 17.47
C LYS A 422 -9.33 -1.04 18.01
N ARG A 423 -8.55 -0.79 19.07
CA ARG A 423 -8.38 0.55 19.63
C ARG A 423 -7.61 1.46 18.67
N SER A 424 -6.50 1.00 18.10
CA SER A 424 -5.70 1.79 17.15
C SER A 424 -6.51 2.19 15.91
N TYR A 425 -7.27 1.25 15.32
CA TYR A 425 -8.16 1.55 14.18
C TYR A 425 -9.22 2.61 14.52
N ARG A 426 -9.78 2.60 15.74
CA ARG A 426 -10.81 3.57 16.14
C ARG A 426 -10.28 5.01 16.17
N TYR A 427 -9.02 5.20 16.53
CA TYR A 427 -8.39 6.53 16.57
C TYR A 427 -7.73 6.92 15.24
N TYR A 428 -7.32 5.93 14.45
CA TYR A 428 -6.65 6.12 13.17
C TYR A 428 -7.32 5.28 12.07
N PRO A 429 -8.43 5.76 11.49
CA PRO A 429 -9.18 5.00 10.48
C PRO A 429 -8.32 4.66 9.24
N SER A 430 -7.32 5.48 8.91
CA SER A 430 -6.41 5.22 7.79
C SER A 430 -5.58 3.95 7.95
N LEU A 431 -5.42 3.43 9.18
CA LEU A 431 -4.68 2.19 9.45
C LEU A 431 -5.54 0.92 9.28
N ARG A 432 -6.85 1.06 9.08
CA ARG A 432 -7.79 -0.07 9.05
C ARG A 432 -7.38 -1.13 8.04
N GLY A 433 -7.11 -0.73 6.80
CA GLY A 433 -6.75 -1.65 5.71
C GLY A 433 -5.36 -2.28 5.85
N SER A 434 -4.47 -1.67 6.65
CA SER A 434 -3.11 -2.19 6.87
C SER A 434 -3.04 -3.17 8.04
N ILE A 435 -3.93 -3.02 9.04
CA ILE A 435 -4.00 -3.94 10.18
C ILE A 435 -4.92 -5.12 9.86
N MET A 436 -6.07 -4.84 9.26
CA MET A 436 -7.01 -5.86 8.81
C MET A 436 -6.58 -6.30 7.42
N SER A 437 -5.82 -7.40 7.33
CA SER A 437 -5.58 -8.05 6.04
C SER A 437 -6.93 -8.35 5.39
N GLN A 438 -7.19 -7.77 4.21
CA GLN A 438 -8.44 -8.05 3.51
C GLN A 438 -8.51 -9.55 3.17
N PRO A 439 -9.66 -10.20 3.40
CA PRO A 439 -9.85 -11.57 2.95
C PRO A 439 -9.69 -11.65 1.43
N PHE A 440 -8.96 -12.67 0.95
CA PHE A 440 -8.83 -12.95 -0.49
C PHE A 440 -10.18 -13.31 -1.14
N MET A 441 -11.12 -13.79 -0.32
CA MET A 441 -12.51 -14.06 -0.64
C MET A 441 -13.35 -13.37 0.43
N ASP A 442 -13.84 -12.17 0.12
CA ASP A 442 -14.46 -11.19 1.04
C ASP A 442 -15.72 -11.68 1.79
N ARG A 443 -16.04 -12.97 1.72
CA ARG A 443 -17.41 -13.39 1.89
C ARG A 443 -17.61 -14.75 2.55
N TYR A 444 -16.86 -15.83 2.29
CA TYR A 444 -17.23 -17.15 2.86
C TYR A 444 -16.09 -18.05 3.38
N LEU A 445 -14.85 -17.92 2.89
CA LEU A 445 -13.66 -18.54 3.48
C LEU A 445 -12.68 -17.44 3.87
N VAL A 446 -12.91 -16.82 5.02
CA VAL A 446 -11.95 -15.85 5.57
C VAL A 446 -10.84 -16.64 6.23
N SER A 447 -10.15 -17.52 5.48
CA SER A 447 -8.83 -17.91 5.94
C SER A 447 -8.04 -16.68 5.59
N PRO A 448 -7.50 -15.90 6.55
CA PRO A 448 -6.39 -15.06 6.18
C PRO A 448 -5.43 -16.01 5.46
N ILE A 449 -5.02 -15.71 4.22
CA ILE A 449 -3.95 -16.45 3.55
C ILE A 449 -2.78 -16.58 4.53
N PHE A 450 -2.56 -15.49 5.26
CA PHE A 450 -1.64 -15.42 6.37
C PHE A 450 -1.86 -16.44 7.49
N MET A 451 -3.10 -16.81 7.86
CA MET A 451 -3.34 -17.82 8.90
C MET A 451 -2.93 -19.20 8.44
N TYR A 452 -3.13 -19.51 7.16
CA TYR A 452 -2.61 -20.73 6.57
C TYR A 452 -1.08 -20.78 6.74
N ASP A 453 -0.40 -19.73 6.30
CA ASP A 453 1.06 -19.67 6.38
C ASP A 453 1.56 -19.71 7.84
N ILE A 454 0.80 -19.14 8.79
CA ILE A 454 1.11 -19.23 10.23
C ILE A 454 0.90 -20.67 10.75
N LEU A 455 -0.15 -21.37 10.33
CA LEU A 455 -0.38 -22.76 10.72
C LEU A 455 0.77 -23.65 10.25
N GLU A 456 1.22 -23.48 9.01
CA GLU A 456 2.39 -24.20 8.49
C GLU A 456 3.67 -23.85 9.23
N LYS A 457 3.92 -22.55 9.47
CA LYS A 457 5.04 -22.07 10.29
C LYS A 457 5.07 -22.77 11.66
N ASN A 458 3.89 -23.03 12.24
CA ASN A 458 3.75 -23.64 13.56
C ASN A 458 3.59 -25.17 13.53
N GLY A 459 3.84 -25.82 12.38
CA GLY A 459 3.94 -27.27 12.27
C GLY A 459 2.63 -28.00 11.99
N LEU A 460 1.73 -27.39 11.20
CA LEU A 460 0.57 -28.11 10.68
C LEU A 460 0.99 -29.37 9.90
N SER A 461 0.27 -30.47 10.12
CA SER A 461 0.54 -31.76 9.46
C SER A 461 0.31 -31.70 7.94
N ASP A 462 1.21 -32.31 7.17
CA ASP A 462 1.12 -32.49 5.70
C ASP A 462 -0.15 -33.24 5.24
N THR A 463 -0.87 -33.87 6.16
CA THR A 463 -2.16 -34.53 5.89
C THR A 463 -3.34 -33.56 5.78
N VAL A 464 -3.12 -32.27 6.02
CA VAL A 464 -4.13 -31.21 5.97
C VAL A 464 -3.90 -30.35 4.73
N ASP A 465 -4.97 -30.12 3.98
CA ASP A 465 -4.99 -29.27 2.79
C ASP A 465 -6.07 -28.18 2.97
N PHE A 466 -5.99 -27.12 2.18
CA PHE A 466 -6.79 -25.92 2.38
C PHE A 466 -8.04 -25.96 1.54
N LEU A 467 -9.18 -25.83 2.21
CA LEU A 467 -10.49 -25.80 1.56
C LEU A 467 -10.56 -24.65 0.55
N SER A 468 -9.99 -23.49 0.87
CA SER A 468 -9.94 -22.33 -0.02
C SER A 468 -9.18 -22.62 -1.32
N TRP A 469 -8.07 -23.35 -1.27
CA TRP A 469 -7.28 -23.71 -2.45
C TRP A 469 -8.04 -24.66 -3.38
N ARG A 470 -8.79 -25.60 -2.79
CA ARG A 470 -9.68 -26.50 -3.56
C ARG A 470 -10.84 -25.77 -4.20
N LEU A 471 -11.41 -24.79 -3.48
CA LEU A 471 -12.55 -24.03 -3.95
C LEU A 471 -12.17 -22.89 -4.89
N TRP A 472 -10.89 -22.50 -4.95
CA TRP A 472 -10.36 -21.45 -5.83
C TRP A 472 -10.76 -21.63 -7.28
N LYS A 473 -10.77 -22.88 -7.78
CA LYS A 473 -11.18 -23.22 -9.15
C LYS A 473 -12.60 -22.79 -9.50
N TYR A 474 -13.46 -22.61 -8.50
CA TYR A 474 -14.86 -22.24 -8.69
C TYR A 474 -15.10 -20.73 -8.50
N LYS A 475 -14.06 -19.94 -8.17
CA LYS A 475 -14.10 -18.47 -7.99
C LYS A 475 -15.39 -18.01 -7.30
N ASP A 476 -16.23 -17.22 -7.96
CA ASP A 476 -17.48 -16.67 -7.40
C ASP A 476 -18.60 -17.71 -7.23
N GLN A 477 -18.49 -18.86 -7.89
CA GLN A 477 -19.51 -19.91 -7.90
C GLN A 477 -19.30 -20.96 -6.80
N TYR A 478 -18.25 -20.86 -5.99
CA TYR A 478 -17.92 -21.87 -4.97
C TYR A 478 -19.06 -22.18 -4.00
N ARG A 479 -19.94 -21.21 -3.71
CA ARG A 479 -21.13 -21.40 -2.86
C ARG A 479 -22.15 -22.38 -3.45
N SER A 480 -22.15 -22.49 -4.77
CA SER A 480 -23.01 -23.44 -5.47
C SER A 480 -22.47 -24.87 -5.37
N THR A 481 -21.20 -25.05 -4.96
CA THR A 481 -20.59 -26.37 -4.90
C THR A 481 -21.27 -27.23 -3.83
N PRO A 482 -21.43 -28.54 -4.08
CA PRO A 482 -22.02 -29.45 -3.10
C PRO A 482 -21.26 -29.44 -1.76
N ALA A 483 -19.93 -29.30 -1.81
CA ALA A 483 -19.08 -29.22 -0.63
C ALA A 483 -19.44 -28.02 0.25
N TRP A 484 -19.58 -26.84 -0.34
CA TRP A 484 -19.94 -25.64 0.42
C TRP A 484 -21.34 -25.73 1.03
N LYS A 485 -22.33 -26.17 0.24
CA LYS A 485 -23.71 -26.35 0.72
C LYS A 485 -23.80 -27.32 1.90
N LEU A 486 -22.98 -28.37 1.90
CA LEU A 486 -22.90 -29.31 3.03
C LEU A 486 -22.37 -28.63 4.30
N ILE A 487 -21.27 -27.87 4.19
CA ILE A 487 -20.66 -27.16 5.32
C ILE A 487 -21.64 -26.12 5.89
N GLU A 488 -22.19 -25.28 5.02
CA GLU A 488 -23.13 -24.22 5.40
C GLU A 488 -24.38 -24.81 6.09
N LYS A 489 -24.97 -25.87 5.52
CA LYS A 489 -26.11 -26.56 6.13
C LYS A 489 -25.76 -27.15 7.51
N SER A 490 -24.61 -27.81 7.64
CA SER A 490 -24.18 -28.45 8.88
C SER A 490 -23.99 -27.42 9.99
N ILE A 491 -23.41 -26.25 9.66
CA ILE A 491 -23.22 -25.14 10.60
C ILE A 491 -24.55 -24.51 10.99
N HIS A 492 -25.46 -24.26 10.04
CA HIS A 492 -26.78 -23.72 10.37
C HIS A 492 -27.62 -24.67 11.25
N GLN A 493 -27.45 -25.98 11.07
CA GLN A 493 -28.17 -27.00 11.85
C GLN A 493 -27.42 -27.41 13.12
N CYS A 494 -26.25 -26.83 13.39
CA CYS A 494 -25.35 -27.23 14.47
C CYS A 494 -25.11 -28.75 14.56
N SER A 495 -24.98 -29.41 13.40
CA SER A 495 -24.82 -30.86 13.28
C SER A 495 -23.40 -31.20 12.83
N PHE A 496 -22.58 -31.71 13.75
CA PHE A 496 -21.15 -31.94 13.55
C PHE A 496 -20.71 -33.30 14.09
N ASP A 497 -19.65 -33.86 13.52
CA ASP A 497 -19.02 -35.10 14.03
C ASP A 497 -18.19 -34.85 15.30
N GLY A 498 -17.79 -33.60 15.52
CA GLY A 498 -16.99 -33.17 16.66
C GLY A 498 -16.87 -31.66 16.72
N MET A 499 -16.65 -31.13 17.92
CA MET A 499 -16.56 -29.69 18.18
C MET A 499 -15.57 -29.39 19.31
N LYS A 500 -14.80 -28.31 19.14
CA LYS A 500 -13.94 -27.71 20.15
C LYS A 500 -14.31 -26.22 20.28
N GLU A 501 -14.42 -25.75 21.52
CA GLU A 501 -14.79 -24.37 21.83
C GLU A 501 -13.59 -23.62 22.40
N HIS A 502 -13.32 -22.44 21.84
CA HIS A 502 -12.33 -21.50 22.36
C HIS A 502 -12.97 -20.13 22.61
N ALA A 503 -12.25 -19.25 23.28
CA ALA A 503 -12.73 -17.90 23.54
C ALA A 503 -12.97 -17.12 22.22
N ALA A 504 -12.08 -17.30 21.24
CA ALA A 504 -12.04 -16.51 20.01
C ALA A 504 -12.74 -17.17 18.80
N PHE A 505 -12.94 -18.49 18.81
CA PHE A 505 -13.54 -19.25 17.72
C PHE A 505 -14.05 -20.61 18.22
N ASN A 506 -14.81 -21.30 17.37
CA ASN A 506 -15.11 -22.72 17.53
C ASN A 506 -14.52 -23.50 16.35
N THR A 507 -14.11 -24.75 16.58
CA THR A 507 -13.66 -25.64 15.51
C THR A 507 -14.63 -26.80 15.38
N TYR A 508 -15.15 -27.02 14.17
CA TYR A 508 -16.09 -28.08 13.85
C TYR A 508 -15.45 -29.13 12.93
N LYS A 509 -15.84 -30.39 13.13
CA LYS A 509 -15.59 -31.47 12.17
C LYS A 509 -16.88 -31.84 11.45
N ILE A 510 -16.85 -31.80 10.12
CA ILE A 510 -17.97 -32.15 9.24
C ILE A 510 -17.44 -33.10 8.16
N GLY A 511 -17.60 -34.40 8.33
CA GLY A 511 -16.98 -35.41 7.48
C GLY A 511 -15.45 -35.23 7.45
N ARG A 512 -14.93 -34.85 6.28
CA ARG A 512 -13.49 -34.55 6.06
C ARG A 512 -13.10 -33.08 6.24
N TYR A 513 -14.07 -32.22 6.52
CA TYR A 513 -13.87 -30.77 6.61
C TYR A 513 -13.65 -30.39 8.08
N ILE A 514 -12.60 -29.61 8.34
CA ILE A 514 -12.35 -28.98 9.63
C ILE A 514 -12.58 -27.49 9.47
N ILE A 515 -13.59 -26.93 10.14
CA ILE A 515 -14.01 -25.54 9.94
C ILE A 515 -13.82 -24.76 11.24
N THR A 516 -12.97 -23.74 11.19
CA THR A 516 -12.80 -22.76 12.27
C THR A 516 -13.78 -21.60 12.07
N ASP A 517 -14.77 -21.49 12.95
CA ASP A 517 -15.81 -20.47 12.92
C ASP A 517 -15.53 -19.37 13.95
N TYR A 518 -15.12 -18.21 13.45
CA TYR A 518 -14.86 -17.02 14.25
C TYR A 518 -16.15 -16.35 14.75
N ASN A 519 -17.29 -16.59 14.10
CA ASN A 519 -18.58 -16.04 14.52
C ASN A 519 -19.22 -16.86 15.65
N LYS A 520 -18.70 -18.06 15.94
CA LYS A 520 -19.20 -18.97 16.97
C LYS A 520 -20.70 -19.26 16.83
N THR A 521 -21.13 -19.52 15.60
CA THR A 521 -22.53 -19.70 15.19
C THR A 521 -23.25 -20.73 16.04
N CYS A 522 -22.56 -21.82 16.41
CA CYS A 522 -23.06 -22.84 17.32
C CYS A 522 -22.21 -22.82 18.59
N SER A 523 -22.82 -22.53 19.74
CA SER A 523 -22.16 -22.54 21.05
C SER A 523 -22.99 -23.38 22.02
N ARG A 524 -22.35 -24.19 22.87
CA ARG A 524 -23.04 -24.92 23.96
C ARG A 524 -23.69 -23.91 24.91
N GLY A 525 -25.00 -23.73 24.79
CA GLY A 525 -25.79 -22.82 25.62
C GLY A 525 -26.75 -21.89 24.86
N ALA A 526 -26.67 -21.80 23.53
CA ALA A 526 -27.67 -21.09 22.73
C ALA A 526 -28.87 -22.02 22.43
N VAL A 527 -29.59 -22.42 23.48
CA VAL A 527 -30.96 -22.93 23.30
C VAL A 527 -31.82 -21.72 22.95
N VAL A 528 -32.35 -21.78 21.73
CA VAL A 528 -33.36 -20.91 21.14
C VAL A 528 -34.45 -20.53 22.15
N THR A 529 -34.47 -19.27 22.59
CA THR A 529 -35.74 -18.60 22.93
C THR A 529 -36.16 -17.81 21.71
N MET A 530 -36.79 -18.51 20.75
CA MET A 530 -37.72 -17.90 19.81
C MET A 530 -38.99 -17.62 20.61
N ASP A 531 -39.12 -16.40 21.13
CA ASP A 531 -40.44 -15.86 21.48
C ASP A 531 -40.99 -15.12 20.24
N MET A 532 -42.28 -15.37 20.02
CA MET A 532 -43.12 -15.08 18.85
C MET A 532 -43.11 -13.64 18.35
#